data_AF-A0A524KFP7-F1
#
_entry.id   AF-A0A524KFP7-F1
#
_cell.length_a   1.000
_cell.length_b   1.000
_cell.length_c   1.000
_cell.angle_alpha   90.00
_cell.angle_beta   90.00
_cell.angle_gamma   90.00
#
_symmetry.space_group_name_H-M   'P 1'
#
loop_
_entity.id
_entity.type
_entity.pdbx_description
1 polymer ?
#
loop_
_entity_poly.entity_id
_entity_poly.type
_entity_poly.pdbx_seq_one_letter_code
_entity_poly.pdbx_strand_id
1 'polypeptide(L)'
;LAVVIGTRAKRVAKEDALDFVAGYCIGNDISERSLQKGGPGEWIKAKSHDSFGPLGPWLVTTDEIPNPQKLDLSLDLNTARMQTGNTATMIFSVAELVSYISTYMTLMPGDVITTGTPPGVGMARNPRVFLKPGDEMVLRVEGLGEQQLKVVAED
;
A
#
# COMPACT_ATOMS: atom_id res chain seq x y z
N LEU A 1 -3.58 0.89 -0.77
CA LEU A 1 -4.08 -0.12 -1.73
C LEU A 1 -2.88 -0.88 -2.27
N ALA A 2 -2.95 -2.20 -2.29
CA ALA A 2 -1.99 -3.04 -2.97
C ALA A 2 -2.67 -3.71 -4.17
N VAL A 3 -1.96 -3.74 -5.31
CA VAL A 3 -2.45 -4.29 -6.57
C VAL A 3 -1.65 -5.57 -6.84
N VAL A 4 -2.34 -6.68 -7.09
CA VAL A 4 -1.70 -7.96 -7.40
C VAL A 4 -1.82 -8.23 -8.89
N ILE A 5 -0.70 -8.48 -9.56
CA ILE A 5 -0.64 -8.77 -10.99
C ILE A 5 -1.09 -10.22 -11.23
N GLY A 6 -2.01 -10.42 -12.17
CA GLY A 6 -2.54 -11.74 -12.54
C GLY A 6 -1.91 -12.32 -13.79
N THR A 7 -1.51 -11.47 -14.73
CA THR A 7 -0.93 -11.89 -16.01
C THR A 7 0.35 -11.12 -16.29
N ARG A 8 1.32 -11.78 -16.93
CA ARG A 8 2.60 -11.17 -17.29
C ARG A 8 2.38 -9.89 -18.12
N ALA A 9 2.89 -8.75 -17.65
CA ALA A 9 2.74 -7.45 -18.28
C ALA A 9 4.10 -6.81 -18.60
N LYS A 10 4.30 -6.35 -19.84
CA LYS A 10 5.50 -5.60 -20.26
C LYS A 10 5.11 -4.55 -21.29
N ARG A 11 5.43 -3.28 -21.02
CA ARG A 11 5.10 -2.13 -21.87
C ARG A 11 3.61 -2.10 -22.24
N VAL A 12 2.73 -2.35 -21.27
CA VAL A 12 1.28 -2.35 -21.51
C VAL A 12 0.75 -0.93 -21.62
N ALA A 13 -0.20 -0.71 -22.53
CA ALA A 13 -0.90 0.55 -22.65
C ALA A 13 -1.75 0.79 -21.38
N LYS A 14 -2.04 2.06 -21.07
CA LYS A 14 -2.75 2.44 -19.83
C LYS A 14 -4.18 1.92 -19.85
N GLU A 15 -4.83 1.99 -21.01
CA GLU A 15 -6.18 1.53 -21.28
C GLU A 15 -6.37 0.04 -21.03
N ASP A 16 -5.35 -0.77 -21.31
CA ASP A 16 -5.37 -2.24 -21.13
C ASP A 16 -4.84 -2.66 -19.76
N ALA A 17 -4.30 -1.73 -18.97
CA ALA A 17 -3.47 -2.06 -17.80
C ALA A 17 -4.22 -2.85 -16.72
N LEU A 18 -5.53 -2.61 -16.56
CA LEU A 18 -6.34 -3.31 -15.55
C LEU A 18 -6.62 -4.77 -15.92
N ASP A 19 -6.54 -5.15 -17.20
CA ASP A 19 -6.74 -6.54 -17.64
C ASP A 19 -5.63 -7.48 -17.16
N PHE A 20 -4.49 -6.91 -16.72
CA PHE A 20 -3.36 -7.64 -16.18
C PHE A 20 -3.43 -7.80 -14.65
N VAL A 21 -4.42 -7.22 -13.98
CA VAL A 21 -4.58 -7.24 -12.52
C VAL A 21 -5.44 -8.44 -12.09
N ALA A 22 -4.95 -9.24 -11.14
CA ALA A 22 -5.72 -10.31 -10.51
C ALA A 22 -6.71 -9.79 -9.47
N GLY A 23 -6.32 -8.74 -8.75
CA GLY A 23 -7.14 -8.18 -7.70
C GLY A 23 -6.37 -7.20 -6.81
N TYR A 24 -7.01 -6.90 -5.68
CA TYR A 24 -6.58 -5.88 -4.74
C TYR A 24 -6.59 -6.41 -3.32
N CYS A 25 -5.67 -5.92 -2.49
CA CYS A 25 -5.69 -6.16 -1.05
C CYS A 25 -5.26 -4.92 -0.27
N ILE A 26 -5.47 -4.94 1.04
CA ILE A 26 -4.89 -3.92 1.92
C ILE A 26 -3.40 -4.26 2.05
N GLY A 27 -2.57 -3.23 1.89
CA GLY A 27 -1.13 -3.30 2.13
C GLY A 27 -0.71 -2.13 3.00
N ASN A 28 0.11 -2.42 4.02
CA ASN A 28 0.69 -1.40 4.89
C ASN A 28 2.19 -1.28 4.60
N ASP A 29 2.64 -0.11 4.17
CA ASP A 29 4.05 0.16 3.86
C ASP A 29 4.73 0.78 5.09
N ILE A 30 5.10 -0.08 6.05
CA ILE A 30 5.75 0.33 7.29
C ILE A 30 7.14 0.86 6.97
N SER A 31 7.54 1.94 7.66
CA SER A 31 8.77 2.66 7.34
C SER A 31 9.49 3.13 8.58
N GLU A 32 10.73 2.67 8.77
CA GLU A 32 11.64 3.23 9.76
C GLU A 32 12.22 4.54 9.19
N ARG A 33 11.77 5.68 9.75
CA ARG A 33 12.04 6.99 9.15
C ARG A 33 13.45 7.48 9.39
N SER A 34 14.14 7.00 10.42
CA SER A 34 15.54 7.37 10.68
C SER A 34 16.50 6.75 9.66
N LEU A 35 16.17 5.57 9.12
CA LEU A 35 16.95 4.84 8.13
C LEU A 35 16.54 5.16 6.68
N GLN A 36 15.47 5.92 6.46
CA GLN A 36 14.92 6.07 5.11
C GLN A 36 15.80 6.87 4.14
N LYS A 37 16.53 7.87 4.64
CA LYS A 37 17.35 8.80 3.85
C LYS A 37 18.81 8.79 4.30
N GLY A 38 19.72 9.17 3.40
CA GLY A 38 21.10 9.52 3.76
C GLY A 38 22.10 8.37 3.89
N GLY A 39 21.89 7.25 3.18
CA GLY A 39 22.91 6.20 3.08
C GLY A 39 22.60 5.16 1.99
N PRO A 40 23.46 4.13 1.86
CA PRO A 40 23.28 3.06 0.87
C PRO A 40 21.91 2.36 1.03
N GLY A 41 21.34 1.90 -0.10
CA GLY A 41 20.04 1.22 -0.12
C GLY A 41 18.87 2.11 0.30
N GLU A 42 18.94 3.40 -0.01
CA GLU A 42 17.91 4.40 0.29
C GLU A 42 16.50 3.83 0.04
N TRP A 43 15.56 4.07 0.96
CA TRP A 43 14.21 3.48 1.00
C TRP A 43 14.13 1.98 1.28
N ILE A 44 14.91 1.14 0.59
CA ILE A 44 14.84 -0.33 0.71
C ILE A 44 15.10 -0.77 2.16
N LYS A 45 16.20 -0.32 2.76
CA LYS A 45 16.55 -0.72 4.13
C LYS A 45 15.51 -0.30 5.16
N ALA A 46 14.83 0.82 4.95
CA ALA A 46 13.84 1.36 5.89
C ALA A 46 12.47 0.68 5.80
N LYS A 47 12.21 -0.08 4.72
CA LYS A 47 10.90 -0.61 4.35
C LYS A 47 10.86 -2.14 4.25
N SER A 48 12.00 -2.79 4.46
CA SER A 48 12.16 -4.23 4.21
C SER A 48 12.57 -5.01 5.46
N HIS A 49 12.34 -4.47 6.66
CA HIS A 49 12.49 -5.26 7.88
C HIS A 49 11.41 -6.34 7.93
N ASP A 50 11.67 -7.39 8.70
CA ASP A 50 10.66 -8.41 8.97
C ASP A 50 9.37 -7.75 9.46
N SER A 51 8.22 -8.22 8.95
CA SER A 51 6.88 -7.68 9.17
C SER A 51 6.54 -6.31 8.55
N PHE A 52 7.41 -5.64 7.78
CA PHE A 52 7.14 -4.27 7.30
C PHE A 52 6.22 -4.15 6.08
N GLY A 53 5.83 -5.26 5.45
CA GLY A 53 4.93 -5.27 4.30
C GLY A 53 3.73 -6.21 4.47
N PRO A 54 2.89 -6.07 5.52
CA PRO A 54 1.73 -6.93 5.69
C PRO A 54 0.70 -6.68 4.57
N LEU A 55 0.19 -7.78 4.03
CA LEU A 55 -0.84 -7.83 3.00
C LEU A 55 -2.06 -8.63 3.50
N GLY A 56 -3.24 -8.34 2.96
CA GLY A 56 -4.48 -9.04 3.30
C GLY A 56 -5.44 -8.18 4.14
N PRO A 57 -6.49 -8.74 4.75
CA PRO A 57 -6.66 -10.16 5.11
C PRO A 57 -6.95 -11.10 3.94
N TRP A 58 -7.42 -10.60 2.80
CA TRP A 58 -7.68 -11.39 1.60
C TRP A 58 -7.34 -10.60 0.34
N LEU A 59 -7.31 -11.31 -0.79
CA LEU A 59 -7.29 -10.75 -2.12
C LEU A 59 -8.74 -10.65 -2.61
N VAL A 60 -9.18 -9.47 -3.03
CA VAL A 60 -10.48 -9.25 -3.68
C VAL A 60 -10.27 -9.13 -5.18
N THR A 61 -11.01 -9.89 -5.97
CA THR A 61 -10.88 -9.93 -7.42
C THR A 61 -11.49 -8.70 -8.09
N THR A 62 -11.12 -8.47 -9.36
CA THR A 62 -11.49 -7.26 -10.11
C THR A 62 -12.98 -7.15 -10.44
N ASP A 63 -13.73 -8.25 -10.42
CA ASP A 63 -15.18 -8.26 -10.60
C ASP A 63 -15.95 -7.72 -9.38
N GLU A 64 -15.40 -7.90 -8.17
CA GLU A 64 -15.96 -7.30 -6.94
C GLU A 64 -15.53 -5.83 -6.76
N ILE A 65 -14.41 -5.43 -7.35
CA ILE A 65 -13.88 -4.05 -7.33
C ILE A 65 -13.76 -3.52 -8.77
N PRO A 66 -14.88 -3.13 -9.41
CA PRO A 66 -14.87 -2.71 -10.81
C PRO A 66 -14.17 -1.37 -11.04
N ASN A 67 -13.99 -0.56 -9.99
CA ASN A 67 -13.27 0.72 -10.07
C ASN A 67 -12.30 0.87 -8.88
N PRO A 68 -11.01 0.49 -9.03
CA PRO A 68 -10.02 0.63 -7.97
C PRO A 68 -9.63 2.08 -7.68
N GLN A 69 -10.14 3.03 -8.47
CA GLN A 69 -9.91 4.47 -8.30
C GLN A 69 -11.00 5.14 -7.46
N LYS A 70 -11.96 4.40 -6.89
CA LYS A 70 -13.01 4.97 -6.04
C LYS A 70 -13.26 4.12 -4.78
N LEU A 71 -12.25 4.03 -3.93
CA LEU A 71 -12.29 3.30 -2.66
C LEU A 71 -11.92 4.25 -1.52
N ASP A 72 -12.78 4.35 -0.53
CA ASP A 72 -12.44 5.01 0.73
C ASP A 72 -11.43 4.19 1.52
N LEU A 73 -10.49 4.87 2.19
CA LEU A 73 -9.48 4.21 3.01
C LEU A 73 -9.13 5.01 4.26
N SER A 74 -8.87 4.28 5.34
CA SER A 74 -8.54 4.86 6.64
C SER A 74 -7.55 4.01 7.42
N LEU A 75 -6.84 4.67 8.34
CA LEU A 75 -5.99 4.04 9.34
C LEU A 75 -6.24 4.70 10.69
N ASP A 76 -6.60 3.87 11.68
CA ASP A 76 -6.68 4.24 13.09
C ASP A 76 -5.43 3.70 13.81
N LEU A 77 -4.84 4.52 14.68
CA LEU A 77 -3.79 4.12 15.63
C LEU A 77 -4.39 4.20 17.03
N ASN A 78 -4.53 3.04 17.67
CA ASN A 78 -5.33 2.86 18.86
C ASN A 78 -6.75 3.41 18.61
N THR A 79 -7.19 4.40 19.39
CA THR A 79 -8.51 5.04 19.22
C THR A 79 -8.49 6.28 18.32
N ALA A 80 -7.34 6.65 17.75
CA ALA A 80 -7.16 7.91 17.03
C ALA A 80 -7.07 7.71 15.51
N ARG A 81 -7.93 8.42 14.75
CA ARG A 81 -7.85 8.48 13.29
C ARG A 81 -6.55 9.15 12.85
N MET A 82 -5.68 8.38 12.19
CA MET A 82 -4.41 8.88 11.68
C MET A 82 -4.49 9.28 10.22
N GLN A 83 -5.11 8.47 9.38
CA GLN A 83 -5.23 8.69 7.94
C GLN A 83 -6.66 8.50 7.48
N THR A 84 -7.13 9.39 6.60
CA THR A 84 -8.37 9.25 5.83
C THR A 84 -8.04 9.65 4.40
N GLY A 85 -8.52 8.90 3.42
CA GLY A 85 -8.36 9.26 2.01
C GLY A 85 -9.30 8.47 1.12
N ASN A 86 -9.23 8.78 -0.16
CA ASN A 86 -9.91 8.02 -1.20
C ASN A 86 -8.93 7.80 -2.34
N THR A 87 -8.96 6.63 -2.98
CA THR A 87 -8.09 6.34 -4.13
C THR A 87 -8.28 7.36 -5.25
N ALA A 88 -9.43 8.01 -5.41
CA ALA A 88 -9.69 9.03 -6.43
C ALA A 88 -8.71 10.22 -6.37
N THR A 89 -8.04 10.44 -5.23
CA THR A 89 -7.04 11.50 -5.07
C THR A 89 -5.60 11.03 -5.32
N MET A 90 -5.38 9.80 -5.80
CA MET A 90 -4.06 9.33 -6.19
C MET A 90 -3.54 10.18 -7.35
N ILE A 91 -2.27 10.59 -7.28
CA ILE A 91 -1.60 11.36 -8.35
C ILE A 91 -1.46 10.50 -9.62
N PHE A 92 -1.16 9.22 -9.45
CA PHE A 92 -1.11 8.22 -10.51
C PHE A 92 -2.12 7.12 -10.20
N SER A 93 -3.03 6.86 -11.12
CA SER A 93 -4.04 5.81 -11.00
C SER A 93 -3.43 4.41 -11.00
N VAL A 94 -4.20 3.40 -10.62
CA VAL A 94 -3.74 1.99 -10.69
C VAL A 94 -3.31 1.62 -12.12
N ALA A 95 -4.09 2.02 -13.12
CA ALA A 95 -3.78 1.78 -14.53
C ALA A 95 -2.47 2.48 -14.95
N GLU A 96 -2.24 3.72 -14.48
CA GLU A 96 -0.99 4.45 -14.73
C GLU A 96 0.21 3.77 -14.10
N LEU A 97 0.09 3.30 -12.85
CA LEU A 97 1.18 2.60 -12.16
C LEU A 97 1.56 1.32 -12.88
N VAL A 98 0.60 0.47 -13.25
CA VAL A 98 0.86 -0.78 -13.97
C VAL A 98 1.51 -0.50 -15.34
N SER A 99 0.94 0.41 -16.13
CA SER A 99 1.50 0.78 -17.44
C SER A 99 2.93 1.34 -17.30
N TYR A 100 3.13 2.30 -16.40
CA TYR A 100 4.41 2.96 -16.20
C TYR A 100 5.50 1.99 -15.73
N ILE A 101 5.25 1.20 -14.69
CA ILE A 101 6.23 0.24 -14.15
C ILE A 101 6.58 -0.82 -15.21
N SER A 102 5.58 -1.30 -15.97
CA SER A 102 5.80 -2.29 -17.03
C SER A 102 6.71 -1.80 -18.16
N THR A 103 6.90 -0.48 -18.32
CA THR A 103 7.84 0.08 -19.28
C THR A 103 9.29 -0.29 -18.92
N TYR A 104 9.61 -0.28 -17.63
CA TYR A 104 10.97 -0.52 -17.12
C TYR A 104 11.23 -2.01 -16.86
N MET A 105 10.30 -2.70 -16.19
CA MET A 105 10.44 -4.12 -15.85
C MET A 105 9.29 -4.97 -16.40
N THR A 106 9.47 -6.28 -16.48
CA THR A 106 8.35 -7.20 -16.71
C THR A 106 7.67 -7.40 -15.36
N LEU A 107 6.37 -7.16 -15.30
CA LEU A 107 5.55 -7.57 -14.16
C LEU A 107 5.12 -9.02 -14.36
N MET A 108 5.31 -9.84 -13.34
CA MET A 108 4.99 -11.26 -13.33
C MET A 108 3.69 -11.52 -12.55
N PRO A 109 2.93 -12.58 -12.88
CA PRO A 109 1.83 -13.02 -12.03
C PRO A 109 2.30 -13.22 -10.58
N GLY A 110 1.57 -12.63 -9.63
CA GLY A 110 1.92 -12.60 -8.21
C GLY A 110 2.72 -11.37 -7.76
N ASP A 111 3.22 -10.54 -8.68
CA ASP A 111 3.87 -9.27 -8.31
C ASP A 111 2.87 -8.34 -7.60
N VAL A 112 3.36 -7.63 -6.58
CA VAL A 112 2.56 -6.71 -5.78
C VAL A 112 3.07 -5.29 -5.92
N ILE A 113 2.17 -4.37 -6.24
CA ILE A 113 2.44 -2.94 -6.31
C ILE A 113 1.74 -2.23 -5.15
N THR A 114 2.52 -1.68 -4.21
CA THR A 114 1.99 -0.78 -3.18
C THR A 114 1.83 0.63 -3.77
N THR A 115 0.60 1.14 -3.81
CA THR A 115 0.27 2.30 -4.65
C THR A 115 0.43 3.66 -3.95
N GLY A 116 1.18 3.72 -2.86
CA GLY A 116 1.32 4.90 -2.01
C GLY A 116 0.29 4.97 -0.86
N THR A 117 0.30 6.09 -0.15
CA THR A 117 -0.46 6.28 1.10
C THR A 117 -1.12 7.68 1.14
N PRO A 118 -2.34 7.82 1.69
CA PRO A 118 -2.99 9.12 1.85
C PRO A 118 -2.29 9.99 2.92
N PRO A 119 -2.63 11.28 3.03
CA PRO A 119 -2.11 12.16 4.09
C PRO A 119 -2.38 11.61 5.51
N GLY A 120 -1.60 12.11 6.48
CA GLY A 120 -1.79 11.78 7.89
C GLY A 120 -0.73 10.87 8.51
N VAL A 121 0.28 10.46 7.73
CA VAL A 121 1.45 9.71 8.23
C VAL A 121 2.10 10.43 9.41
N GLY A 122 2.54 9.66 10.40
CA GLY A 122 2.99 10.19 11.69
C GLY A 122 4.16 11.19 11.61
N MET A 123 5.06 11.03 10.64
CA MET A 123 6.18 11.96 10.40
C MET A 123 5.71 13.36 9.94
N ALA A 124 4.56 13.46 9.29
CA ALA A 124 4.02 14.72 8.76
C ALA A 124 3.14 15.48 9.78
N ARG A 125 2.96 14.92 10.99
CA ARG A 125 2.18 15.54 12.06
C ARG A 125 3.03 16.47 12.92
N ASN A 126 2.36 17.39 13.62
CA ASN A 126 2.95 18.25 14.63
C ASN A 126 2.11 18.19 15.94
N PRO A 127 2.60 17.56 17.02
CA PRO A 127 3.88 16.85 17.12
C PRO A 127 3.92 15.59 16.23
N ARG A 128 5.13 15.13 15.90
CA ARG A 128 5.32 13.88 15.16
C ARG A 128 4.84 12.70 16.00
N VAL A 129 4.29 11.70 15.33
CA VAL A 129 3.83 10.45 15.96
C VAL A 129 4.57 9.29 15.31
N PHE A 130 5.16 8.41 16.11
CA PHE A 130 5.79 7.17 15.65
C PHE A 130 5.20 6.01 16.45
N LEU A 131 5.22 4.82 15.83
CA LEU A 131 4.74 3.59 16.43
C LEU A 131 5.58 3.21 17.64
N LYS A 132 4.94 2.64 18.65
CA LYS A 132 5.56 2.16 19.89
C LYS A 132 5.08 0.73 20.19
N PRO A 133 5.87 -0.07 20.94
CA PRO A 133 5.39 -1.35 21.43
C PRO A 133 4.06 -1.21 22.17
N GLY A 134 3.10 -2.08 21.83
CA GLY A 134 1.75 -2.07 22.36
C GLY A 134 0.75 -1.25 21.54
N ASP A 135 1.18 -0.44 20.57
CA ASP A 135 0.26 0.24 19.66
C ASP A 135 -0.48 -0.76 18.77
N GLU A 136 -1.75 -0.47 18.52
CA GLU A 136 -2.60 -1.21 17.60
C GLU A 136 -2.95 -0.35 16.39
N MET A 137 -2.74 -0.86 15.19
CA MET A 137 -3.15 -0.22 13.94
C MET A 137 -4.33 -0.97 13.34
N VAL A 138 -5.33 -0.22 12.89
CA VAL A 138 -6.48 -0.78 12.18
C VAL A 138 -6.63 -0.05 10.85
N LEU A 139 -6.41 -0.78 9.75
CA LEU A 139 -6.51 -0.29 8.39
C LEU A 139 -7.79 -0.79 7.76
N ARG A 140 -8.48 0.10 7.04
CA ARG A 140 -9.68 -0.25 6.28
C ARG A 140 -9.57 0.31 4.88
N VAL A 141 -9.97 -0.49 3.90
CA VAL A 141 -10.22 -0.05 2.53
C VAL A 141 -11.58 -0.57 2.15
N GLU A 142 -12.43 0.31 1.63
CA GLU A 142 -13.78 -0.03 1.15
C GLU A 142 -13.73 -1.26 0.22
N GLY A 143 -14.58 -2.25 0.50
CA GLY A 143 -14.61 -3.51 -0.25
C GLY A 143 -13.49 -4.51 0.06
N LEU A 144 -12.39 -4.12 0.73
CA LEU A 144 -11.26 -5.01 1.02
C LEU A 144 -11.16 -5.44 2.49
N GLY A 145 -12.15 -5.06 3.31
CA GLY A 145 -12.22 -5.43 4.72
C GLY A 145 -11.31 -4.59 5.63
N GLU A 146 -10.74 -5.27 6.62
CA GLU A 146 -9.96 -4.65 7.69
C GLU A 146 -8.70 -5.46 8.01
N GLN A 147 -7.57 -4.78 8.16
CA GLN A 147 -6.31 -5.35 8.60
C GLN A 147 -5.96 -4.78 9.98
N GLN A 148 -5.79 -5.65 10.98
CA GLN A 148 -5.38 -5.27 12.34
C GLN A 148 -3.94 -5.72 12.59
N LEU A 149 -3.12 -4.83 13.15
CA LEU A 149 -1.70 -5.09 13.42
C LEU A 149 -1.36 -4.59 14.81
N LYS A 150 -0.69 -5.42 15.61
CA LYS A 150 -0.14 -5.03 16.90
C LYS A 150 1.36 -4.83 16.79
N VAL A 151 1.85 -3.68 17.24
CA VAL A 151 3.27 -3.36 17.28
C VAL A 151 3.88 -4.04 18.50
N VAL A 152 4.92 -4.84 18.28
CA VAL A 152 5.70 -5.49 19.33
C VAL A 152 7.15 -5.03 19.23
N ALA A 153 7.85 -5.00 20.37
CA ALA A 153 9.30 -4.78 20.35
C ALA A 153 9.97 -6.02 19.75
N GLU A 154 11.09 -5.81 19.08
CA GLU A 154 12.03 -6.89 18.75
C GLU A 154 12.67 -7.40 20.05
N ASP A 155 12.92 -8.70 20.13
CA ASP A 155 13.49 -9.38 21.31
C ASP A 155 14.97 -9.03 21.57
#